data_AF-F0GJD4-F1
#
_entry.id   AF-F0GJD4-F1
#
_cell.length_a   1.000
_cell.length_b   1.000
_cell.length_c   1.000
_cell.angle_alpha   90.00
_cell.angle_beta   90.00
_cell.angle_gamma   90.00
#
_symmetry.space_group_name_H-M   'P 1'
#
loop_
_entity.id
_entity.type
_entity.pdbx_description
1 polymer ?
#
loop_
_entity_poly.entity_id
_entity_poly.type
_entity_poly.pdbx_seq_one_letter_code
_entity_poly.pdbx_strand_id
1 'polypeptide(L)'
;VADIGGGTSDFSLVRVGPERMARLERKDDVLAHHGVHVAGTDYDRRVELSAIMPAFGYRSLDPEGRELPNRIYFDLATWHLINTVYTPKRLGELTLMKHLYRDARQHERLVSVVERRLGHALMARAEEAKIGVAAGGDTVIDLNDVEEDLQIAFDAQRLVDA
;
A
#
# COMPACT_ATOMS: atom_id res chain seq x y z
N VAL A 1 -9.44 20.42 -14.03
CA VAL A 1 -10.06 19.35 -13.22
C VAL A 1 -9.03 18.24 -13.09
N ALA A 2 -8.80 17.76 -11.88
CA ALA A 2 -8.01 16.56 -11.62
C ALA A 2 -8.94 15.57 -10.90
N ASP A 3 -9.05 14.36 -11.42
CA ASP A 3 -9.79 13.24 -10.86
C ASP A 3 -8.78 12.15 -10.48
N ILE A 4 -8.74 11.77 -9.22
CA ILE A 4 -7.79 10.79 -8.70
C ILE A 4 -8.61 9.62 -8.17
N GLY A 5 -8.71 8.58 -8.99
CA GLY A 5 -9.42 7.36 -8.65
C GLY A 5 -8.54 6.35 -7.92
N GLY A 6 -8.99 5.10 -7.87
CA GLY A 6 -8.21 3.99 -7.30
C GLY A 6 -7.11 3.48 -8.23
N GLY A 7 -7.33 3.50 -9.55
CA GLY A 7 -6.40 2.94 -10.55
C GLY A 7 -5.87 3.92 -11.60
N THR A 8 -6.51 5.09 -11.76
CA THR A 8 -6.04 6.14 -12.67
C THR A 8 -6.16 7.53 -12.04
N SER A 9 -5.25 8.41 -12.44
CA SER A 9 -5.36 9.85 -12.22
C SER A 9 -5.59 10.53 -13.55
N ASP A 10 -6.71 11.20 -13.71
CA ASP A 10 -7.18 11.82 -14.94
C ASP A 10 -7.18 13.35 -14.81
N PHE A 11 -6.51 14.03 -15.74
CA PHE A 11 -6.34 15.48 -15.77
C PHE A 11 -7.04 16.05 -16.98
N SER A 12 -7.89 17.06 -16.77
CA SER A 12 -8.58 17.78 -17.85
C SER A 12 -8.41 19.29 -17.69
N LEU A 13 -7.96 19.95 -18.76
CA LEU A 13 -7.92 21.40 -18.86
C LEU A 13 -9.19 21.89 -19.57
N VAL A 14 -10.04 22.61 -18.84
CA VAL A 14 -11.33 23.08 -19.32
C VAL A 14 -11.40 24.59 -19.22
N ARG A 15 -11.80 25.24 -20.31
CA ARG A 15 -12.08 26.68 -20.34
C ARG A 15 -13.46 26.94 -19.77
N VAL A 16 -13.52 27.75 -18.71
CA VAL A 16 -14.76 28.09 -17.99
C VAL A 16 -15.01 29.60 -18.03
N GLY A 17 -16.28 30.01 -18.15
CA GLY A 17 -16.66 31.43 -18.14
C GLY A 17 -18.15 31.66 -18.45
N PRO A 18 -18.74 32.78 -17.98
CA PRO A 18 -20.18 33.05 -18.09
C PRO A 18 -20.67 33.14 -19.54
N GLU A 19 -19.85 33.66 -20.45
CA GLU A 19 -20.12 33.77 -21.90
C GLU A 19 -20.34 32.40 -22.58
N ARG A 20 -19.90 31.32 -21.94
CA ARG A 20 -20.00 29.95 -22.47
C ARG A 20 -21.26 29.23 -22.01
N MET A 21 -21.99 29.77 -21.02
CA MET A 21 -23.18 29.13 -20.44
C MET A 21 -24.30 28.91 -21.46
N ALA A 22 -24.48 29.84 -22.40
CA ALA A 22 -25.53 29.78 -23.42
C ALA A 22 -25.17 28.88 -24.62
N ARG A 23 -23.96 28.31 -24.66
CA ARG A 23 -23.51 27.47 -25.78
C ARG A 23 -23.99 26.04 -25.60
N LEU A 24 -24.74 25.53 -26.59
CA LEU A 24 -25.19 24.14 -26.65
C LEU A 24 -24.05 23.18 -27.01
N GLU A 25 -23.17 23.56 -27.93
CA GLU A 25 -21.95 22.82 -28.26
C GLU A 25 -20.78 23.37 -27.42
N ARG A 26 -20.14 22.50 -26.64
CA ARG A 26 -19.08 22.87 -25.68
C ARG A 26 -17.83 21.98 -25.77
N LYS A 27 -17.68 21.16 -26.81
CA LYS A 27 -16.50 20.30 -26.95
C LYS A 27 -15.20 21.11 -26.99
N ASP A 28 -15.24 22.27 -27.65
CA ASP A 28 -14.11 23.21 -27.73
C ASP A 28 -13.74 23.86 -26.38
N ASP A 29 -14.53 23.67 -25.32
CA ASP A 29 -14.17 24.09 -23.97
C ASP A 29 -13.15 23.13 -23.34
N VAL A 30 -13.08 21.87 -23.78
CA VAL A 30 -12.09 20.90 -23.31
C VAL A 30 -10.81 21.05 -24.14
N LEU A 31 -9.80 21.69 -23.55
CA LEU A 31 -8.56 22.05 -24.23
C LEU A 31 -7.57 20.89 -24.29
N ALA A 32 -7.55 20.05 -23.25
CA ALA A 32 -6.72 18.86 -23.15
C ALA A 32 -7.29 17.89 -22.11
N HIS A 33 -7.02 16.60 -22.28
CA HIS A 33 -7.23 15.58 -21.26
C HIS A 33 -6.14 14.52 -21.35
N HIS A 34 -5.69 14.01 -20.20
CA HIS A 34 -4.68 12.94 -20.12
C HIS A 34 -4.86 12.13 -18.85
N GLY A 35 -4.68 10.81 -18.94
CA GLY A 35 -4.77 9.89 -17.80
C GLY A 35 -3.45 9.18 -17.56
N VAL A 36 -3.13 8.93 -16.29
CA VAL A 36 -1.95 8.18 -15.86
C VAL A 36 -2.40 6.99 -15.01
N HIS A 37 -1.80 5.81 -15.23
CA HIS A 37 -2.02 4.60 -14.43
C HIS A 37 -1.24 4.64 -13.10
N VAL A 38 -1.41 5.72 -12.35
CA VAL A 38 -0.89 5.90 -10.99
C VAL A 38 -1.99 6.56 -10.19
N ALA A 39 -2.47 5.91 -9.14
CA ALA A 39 -3.61 6.41 -8.37
C ALA A 39 -3.66 5.82 -6.96
N GLY A 40 -4.83 5.88 -6.31
CA GLY A 40 -5.00 5.55 -4.89
C GLY A 40 -4.36 4.23 -4.46
N THR A 41 -4.59 3.14 -5.21
CA THR A 41 -4.08 1.81 -4.88
C THR A 41 -2.56 1.71 -4.98
N ASP A 42 -1.92 2.47 -5.88
CA ASP A 42 -0.46 2.54 -5.95
C ASP A 42 0.13 3.20 -4.71
N TYR A 43 -0.54 4.23 -4.19
CA TYR A 43 -0.16 4.86 -2.93
C TYR A 43 -0.36 3.92 -1.74
N ASP A 44 -1.48 3.19 -1.69
CA ASP A 44 -1.73 2.21 -0.63
C ASP A 44 -0.65 1.14 -0.58
N ARG A 45 -0.25 0.63 -1.75
CA ARG A 45 0.86 -0.31 -1.88
C ARG A 45 2.18 0.27 -1.35
N ARG A 46 2.47 1.55 -1.60
CA ARG A 46 3.69 2.19 -1.09
C ARG A 46 3.64 2.35 0.42
N VAL A 47 2.51 2.77 0.98
CA VAL A 47 2.32 2.86 2.44
C VAL A 47 2.50 1.48 3.07
N GLU A 48 1.88 0.45 2.50
CA GLU A 48 2.00 -0.92 3.00
C GLU A 48 3.46 -1.41 2.96
N LEU A 49 4.17 -1.24 1.84
CA LEU A 49 5.57 -1.66 1.72
C LEU A 49 6.54 -0.86 2.60
N SER A 50 6.33 0.44 2.77
CA SER A 50 7.26 1.32 3.49
C SER A 50 7.00 1.36 4.99
N ALA A 51 5.74 1.30 5.43
CA ALA A 51 5.35 1.47 6.82
C ALA A 51 5.04 0.12 7.50
N ILE A 52 4.33 -0.78 6.83
CA ILE A 52 3.82 -2.02 7.45
C ILE A 52 4.80 -3.18 7.28
N MET A 53 5.19 -3.49 6.04
CA MET A 53 5.99 -4.67 5.72
C MET A 53 7.37 -4.75 6.42
N PRO A 54 8.04 -3.65 6.80
CA PRO A 54 9.28 -3.74 7.58
C PRO A 54 9.11 -4.41 8.94
N ALA A 55 7.92 -4.29 9.56
CA ALA A 55 7.60 -4.98 10.81
C ALA A 55 7.59 -6.52 10.65
N PHE A 56 7.53 -6.99 9.41
CA PHE A 56 7.50 -8.40 9.01
C PHE A 56 8.78 -8.86 8.30
N GLY A 57 9.78 -7.98 8.17
CA GLY A 57 11.09 -8.32 7.61
C GLY A 57 11.38 -7.82 6.19
N TYR A 58 10.49 -7.04 5.58
CA TYR A 58 10.79 -6.41 4.29
C TYR A 58 12.03 -5.52 4.40
N ARG A 59 12.94 -5.62 3.41
CA ARG A 59 14.27 -4.98 3.39
C ARG A 59 15.21 -5.34 4.55
N SER A 60 14.85 -6.32 5.38
CA SER A 60 15.76 -6.82 6.40
C SER A 60 16.87 -7.65 5.77
N LEU A 61 18.01 -7.73 6.46
CA LEU A 61 19.17 -8.48 6.01
C LEU A 61 19.27 -9.82 6.75
N ASP A 62 19.63 -10.87 6.02
CA ASP A 62 19.99 -12.17 6.57
C ASP A 62 21.29 -12.11 7.39
N PRO A 63 21.66 -13.15 8.15
CA PRO A 63 22.89 -13.18 8.94
C PRO A 63 24.16 -12.88 8.14
N GLU A 64 24.18 -13.20 6.85
CA GLU A 64 25.27 -12.94 5.91
C GLU A 64 25.27 -11.53 5.31
N GLY A 65 24.24 -10.72 5.58
CA GLY A 65 24.12 -9.33 5.13
C GLY A 65 23.45 -9.17 3.77
N ARG A 66 22.78 -10.20 3.25
CA ARG A 66 21.98 -10.15 2.01
C ARG A 66 20.54 -9.81 2.32
N GLU A 67 19.88 -9.10 1.43
CA GLU A 67 18.46 -8.79 1.60
C GLU A 67 17.59 -10.06 1.51
N LEU A 68 16.56 -10.14 2.35
CA LEU A 68 15.61 -11.24 2.32
C LEU A 68 14.84 -11.29 0.99
N PRO A 69 14.39 -12.49 0.54
CA PRO A 69 13.55 -12.60 -0.64
C PRO A 69 12.28 -11.75 -0.54
N ASN A 70 12.15 -10.75 -1.41
CA ASN A 70 11.12 -9.72 -1.26
C ASN A 70 9.75 -10.06 -1.86
N ARG A 71 9.64 -11.13 -2.65
CA ARG A 71 8.44 -11.41 -3.45
C ARG A 71 7.17 -11.48 -2.63
N ILE A 72 7.22 -12.12 -1.46
CA ILE A 72 6.04 -12.30 -0.61
C ILE A 72 5.45 -10.96 -0.14
N TYR A 73 6.29 -9.98 0.18
CA TYR A 73 5.85 -8.65 0.61
C TYR A 73 5.19 -7.88 -0.55
N PHE A 74 5.74 -8.00 -1.76
CA PHE A 74 5.12 -7.40 -2.94
C PHE A 74 3.80 -8.07 -3.34
N ASP A 75 3.71 -9.39 -3.21
CA ASP A 75 2.48 -10.14 -3.46
C ASP A 75 1.40 -9.78 -2.41
N LEU A 76 1.79 -9.58 -1.13
CA LEU A 76 0.89 -9.08 -0.06
C LEU A 76 0.45 -7.63 -0.30
N ALA A 77 1.33 -6.75 -0.75
CA ALA A 77 1.01 -5.35 -1.02
C ALA A 77 0.32 -5.12 -2.39
N THR A 78 -0.17 -6.17 -3.04
CA THR A 78 -0.84 -6.09 -4.34
C THR A 78 -2.19 -6.80 -4.26
N TRP A 79 -3.29 -6.03 -4.22
CA TRP A 79 -4.66 -6.52 -4.01
C TRP A 79 -4.98 -7.87 -4.69
N HIS A 80 -4.72 -7.97 -6.00
CA HIS A 80 -5.08 -9.16 -6.79
C HIS A 80 -4.12 -10.35 -6.62
N LEU A 81 -2.96 -10.17 -5.97
CA LEU A 81 -1.96 -11.21 -5.71
C LEU A 81 -2.02 -11.76 -4.28
N ILE A 82 -2.66 -11.06 -3.33
CA ILE A 82 -2.74 -11.46 -1.92
C ILE A 82 -3.15 -12.93 -1.75
N ASN A 83 -4.20 -13.36 -2.45
CA ASN A 83 -4.70 -14.73 -2.35
C ASN A 83 -3.70 -15.80 -2.83
N THR A 84 -2.72 -15.44 -3.66
CA THR A 84 -1.67 -16.37 -4.12
C THR A 84 -0.69 -16.72 -3.00
N VAL A 85 -0.60 -15.88 -1.96
CA VAL A 85 0.31 -16.06 -0.82
C VAL A 85 -0.19 -17.16 0.14
N TYR A 86 -1.51 -17.41 0.20
CA TYR A 86 -2.11 -18.35 1.16
C TYR A 86 -2.07 -19.82 0.76
N THR A 87 -1.32 -20.17 -0.30
CA THR A 87 -1.22 -21.56 -0.72
C THR A 87 -0.35 -22.37 0.26
N PRO A 88 -0.64 -23.67 0.49
CA PRO A 88 0.18 -24.51 1.38
C PRO A 88 1.66 -24.55 0.96
N LYS A 89 1.92 -24.49 -0.36
CA LYS A 89 3.28 -24.40 -0.90
C LYS A 89 4.00 -23.14 -0.41
N ARG A 90 3.37 -21.97 -0.52
CA ARG A 90 3.93 -20.69 -0.07
C ARG A 90 4.17 -20.67 1.43
N LEU A 91 3.24 -21.22 2.22
CA LEU A 91 3.42 -21.33 3.67
C LEU A 91 4.59 -22.26 4.01
N GLY A 92 4.72 -23.39 3.32
CA GLY A 92 5.88 -24.28 3.48
C GLY A 92 7.21 -23.61 3.13
N GLU A 93 7.28 -22.87 2.02
CA GLU A 93 8.44 -22.06 1.65
C GLU A 93 8.79 -21.04 2.75
N LEU A 94 7.79 -20.31 3.26
CA LEU A 94 7.96 -19.32 4.32
C LEU A 94 8.47 -19.93 5.63
N THR A 95 7.96 -21.08 6.04
CA THR A 95 8.41 -21.77 7.27
C THR A 95 9.89 -22.17 7.18
N LEU A 96 10.35 -22.63 6.01
CA LEU A 96 11.75 -22.99 5.79
C LEU A 96 12.69 -21.78 5.83
N MET A 97 12.18 -20.58 5.58
CA MET A 97 12.96 -19.33 5.57
C MET A 97 13.26 -18.76 6.96
N LYS A 98 12.77 -19.36 8.06
CA LYS A 98 12.96 -18.84 9.43
C LYS A 98 14.42 -18.47 9.75
N HIS A 99 15.36 -19.31 9.34
CA HIS A 99 16.80 -19.13 9.59
C HIS A 99 17.41 -17.89 8.93
N LEU A 100 16.73 -17.31 7.93
CA LEU A 100 17.19 -16.09 7.27
C LEU A 100 16.87 -14.84 8.10
N TYR A 101 15.91 -14.90 9.04
CA TYR A 101 15.50 -13.73 9.82
C TYR A 101 16.41 -13.55 11.04
N ARG A 102 17.07 -12.39 11.14
CA ARG A 102 17.82 -11.99 12.34
C ARG A 102 16.90 -11.74 13.53
N ASP A 103 15.73 -11.15 13.29
CA ASP A 103 14.66 -11.00 14.27
C ASP A 103 13.59 -12.06 14.02
N ALA A 104 13.50 -13.03 14.93
CA ALA A 104 12.51 -14.10 14.85
C ALA A 104 11.06 -13.57 14.87
N ARG A 105 10.80 -12.41 15.49
CA ARG A 105 9.44 -11.84 15.53
C ARG A 105 8.96 -11.40 14.16
N GLN A 106 9.85 -10.86 13.32
CA GLN A 106 9.49 -10.49 11.95
C GLN A 106 8.97 -11.70 11.16
N HIS A 107 9.66 -12.85 11.29
CA HIS A 107 9.22 -14.11 10.69
C HIS A 107 7.89 -14.58 11.26
N GLU A 108 7.74 -14.57 12.58
CA GLU A 108 6.52 -15.02 13.27
C GLU A 108 5.30 -14.18 12.89
N ARG A 109 5.46 -12.85 12.79
CA ARG A 109 4.42 -11.94 12.31
C ARG A 109 4.05 -12.22 10.86
N LEU A 110 5.03 -12.43 9.98
CA LEU A 110 4.75 -12.75 8.58
C LEU A 110 4.01 -14.09 8.44
N VAL A 111 4.41 -15.10 9.21
CA VAL A 111 3.70 -16.39 9.27
C VAL A 111 2.27 -16.18 9.77
N SER A 112 2.07 -15.42 10.85
CA SER A 112 0.75 -15.07 11.40
C SER A 112 -0.16 -14.42 10.34
N VAL A 113 0.37 -13.45 9.58
CA VAL A 113 -0.35 -12.80 8.47
C VAL A 113 -0.80 -13.81 7.41
N VAL A 114 0.06 -14.74 7.02
CA VAL A 114 -0.24 -15.73 5.97
C VAL A 114 -1.22 -16.79 6.47
N GLU A 115 -1.02 -17.33 7.67
CA GLU A 115 -1.88 -18.37 8.25
C GLU A 115 -3.29 -17.84 8.54
N ARG A 116 -3.39 -16.61 9.05
CA ARG A 116 -4.65 -15.97 9.40
C ARG A 116 -5.25 -15.16 8.26
N ARG A 117 -4.59 -15.15 7.09
CA ARG A 117 -5.05 -14.50 5.85
C ARG A 117 -5.33 -13.00 6.01
N LEU A 118 -4.43 -12.28 6.68
CA LEU A 118 -4.59 -10.87 7.05
C LEU A 118 -4.20 -9.87 5.96
N GLY A 119 -3.79 -10.30 4.78
CA GLY A 119 -3.24 -9.42 3.73
C GLY A 119 -4.22 -8.32 3.28
N HIS A 120 -5.50 -8.65 3.11
CA HIS A 120 -6.51 -7.63 2.81
C HIS A 120 -6.75 -6.67 3.99
N ALA A 121 -6.61 -7.14 5.23
CA ALA A 121 -6.72 -6.30 6.41
C ALA A 121 -5.54 -5.31 6.49
N LEU A 122 -4.31 -5.77 6.22
CA LEU A 122 -3.12 -4.90 6.17
C LEU A 122 -3.27 -3.76 5.17
N MET A 123 -3.74 -4.08 3.95
CA MET A 123 -3.99 -3.08 2.92
C MET A 123 -5.08 -2.09 3.32
N ALA A 124 -6.16 -2.54 3.99
CA ALA A 124 -7.18 -1.65 4.53
C ALA A 124 -6.61 -0.70 5.60
N ARG A 125 -5.74 -1.20 6.48
CA ARG A 125 -5.05 -0.36 7.48
C ARG A 125 -4.09 0.65 6.84
N ALA A 126 -3.43 0.29 5.74
CA ALA A 126 -2.59 1.20 4.97
C ALA A 126 -3.43 2.34 4.35
N GLU A 127 -4.59 2.02 3.77
CA GLU A 127 -5.52 3.01 3.23
C GLU A 127 -6.08 3.93 4.32
N GLU A 128 -6.51 3.37 5.46
CA GLU A 128 -6.98 4.14 6.62
C GLU A 128 -5.91 5.11 7.12
N ALA A 129 -4.66 4.67 7.21
CA ALA A 129 -3.56 5.52 7.65
C ALA A 129 -3.25 6.64 6.64
N LYS A 130 -3.26 6.34 5.34
CA LYS A 130 -3.14 7.33 4.27
C LYS A 130 -4.23 8.39 4.38
N ILE A 131 -5.49 7.98 4.56
CA ILE A 131 -6.63 8.88 4.73
C ILE A 131 -6.48 9.73 5.99
N GLY A 132 -6.10 9.11 7.11
CA GLY A 132 -5.90 9.80 8.39
C GLY A 132 -4.85 10.90 8.30
N VAL A 133 -3.71 10.62 7.65
CA VAL A 133 -2.65 11.61 7.41
C VAL A 133 -3.09 12.70 6.44
N ALA A 134 -3.79 12.34 5.35
CA ALA A 134 -4.32 13.31 4.39
C ALA A 134 -5.36 14.26 5.01
N ALA A 135 -6.05 13.83 6.07
CA ALA A 135 -6.96 14.67 6.86
C ALA A 135 -6.25 15.66 7.80
N GLY A 136 -4.91 15.68 7.82
CA GLY A 136 -4.10 16.68 8.51
C GLY A 136 -3.61 16.28 9.91
N GLY A 137 -3.57 14.99 10.23
CA GLY A 137 -3.11 14.49 11.52
C GLY A 137 -2.01 13.41 11.42
N ASP A 138 -1.38 13.11 12.55
CA ASP A 138 -0.63 11.87 12.72
C ASP A 138 -1.60 10.73 13.03
N THR A 139 -1.24 9.50 12.66
CA THR A 139 -2.06 8.32 12.90
C THR A 139 -1.23 7.14 13.40
N VAL A 140 -1.93 6.10 13.83
CA VAL A 140 -1.33 4.82 14.25
C VAL A 140 -1.95 3.71 13.43
N ILE A 141 -1.11 2.95 12.75
CA ILE A 141 -1.49 1.69 12.11
C ILE A 141 -1.50 0.63 13.22
N ASP A 142 -2.70 0.26 13.66
CA ASP A 142 -2.91 -0.81 14.63
C ASP A 142 -2.86 -2.19 13.93
N LEU A 143 -1.99 -3.07 14.42
CA LEU A 143 -1.75 -4.43 13.91
C LEU A 143 -1.89 -5.47 15.03
N ASN A 144 -2.75 -5.20 16.03
CA ASN A 144 -3.07 -6.13 17.12
C ASN A 144 -3.56 -7.51 16.65
N ASP A 145 -4.16 -7.57 15.46
CA ASP A 145 -4.53 -8.82 14.83
C ASP A 145 -3.33 -9.62 14.32
N VAL A 146 -2.13 -9.06 14.23
CA VAL A 146 -0.90 -9.79 13.87
C VAL A 146 -0.15 -10.24 15.13
N GLU A 147 0.11 -9.30 16.05
CA GLU A 147 0.79 -9.48 17.34
C GLU A 147 0.19 -8.48 18.34
N GLU A 148 -0.01 -8.91 19.59
CA GLU A 148 -0.53 -8.05 20.66
C GLU A 148 0.34 -6.80 20.87
N ASP A 149 -0.31 -5.65 20.99
CA ASP A 149 0.29 -4.31 21.10
C ASP A 149 1.19 -3.88 19.93
N LEU A 150 1.10 -4.57 18.77
CA LEU A 150 1.83 -4.14 17.58
C LEU A 150 1.17 -2.91 16.95
N GLN A 151 1.87 -1.78 17.03
CA GLN A 151 1.42 -0.50 16.50
C GLN A 151 2.55 0.21 15.75
N ILE A 152 2.22 0.88 14.65
CA ILE A 152 3.17 1.64 13.85
C ILE A 152 2.69 3.09 13.75
N ALA A 153 3.44 4.02 14.34
CA ALA A 153 3.20 5.44 14.14
C ALA A 153 3.39 5.80 12.66
N PHE A 154 2.46 6.59 12.12
CA PHE A 154 2.47 7.00 10.72
C PHE A 154 2.08 8.49 10.62
N ASP A 155 2.89 9.26 9.91
CA ASP A 155 2.77 10.71 9.80
C ASP A 155 2.94 11.16 8.34
N ALA A 156 2.77 12.46 8.10
CA ALA A 156 2.93 13.05 6.77
C ALA A 156 4.34 12.85 6.20
N GLN A 157 5.38 12.81 7.03
CA GLN A 157 6.75 12.62 6.56
C GLN A 157 6.95 11.19 6.05
N ARG A 158 6.48 10.19 6.79
CA ARG A 158 6.49 8.78 6.37
C ARG A 158 5.66 8.54 5.12
N LEU A 159 4.56 9.28 4.93
CA LEU A 159 3.78 9.23 3.70
C LEU A 159 4.56 9.79 2.49
N VAL A 160 5.36 10.83 2.68
CA VAL A 160 6.20 11.42 1.62
C VAL A 160 7.41 10.54 1.29
N ASP A 161 7.97 9.87 2.29
CA ASP A 161 9.16 9.01 2.14
C ASP A 161 8.83 7.62 1.53
N ALA A 162 7.53 7.28 1.39
CA ALA A 162 7.00 6.03 0.86
C ALA A 162 7.04 5.93 -0.68
#